data_AF-A0A7C6IR22-F1
#
_entry.id   AF-A0A7C6IR22-F1
#
_cell.length_a   1.000
_cell.length_b   1.000
_cell.length_c   1.000
_cell.angle_alpha   90.00
_cell.angle_beta   90.00
_cell.angle_gamma   90.00
#
_symmetry.space_group_name_H-M   'P 1'
#
loop_
_entity.id
_entity.type
_entity.pdbx_description
1 polymer ?
#
loop_
_entity_poly.entity_id
_entity_poly.type
_entity_poly.pdbx_seq_one_letter_code
_entity_poly.pdbx_strand_id
1 'polypeptide(L)'
;MKLNKNRAVVLGIALVAIATVSFLISWSGNDRNIFRELDEEPQITIYVNERQEIIKLPLEEYIAGVVAGEMFPDWPVEAYAAQAIFARSFTMDFISKRGVQDKYGA
;
A
#
# COMPACT_ATOMS: atom_id res chain seq x y z
N MET A 1 27.04 -45.29 -8.93
CA MET A 1 26.50 -45.13 -10.30
C MET A 1 27.29 -44.02 -11.00
N LYS A 2 28.14 -44.31 -11.99
CA LYS A 2 28.94 -43.29 -12.67
C LYS A 2 28.04 -42.49 -13.62
N LEU A 3 27.90 -41.19 -13.39
CA LEU A 3 27.21 -40.28 -14.31
C LEU A 3 28.06 -40.15 -15.58
N ASN A 4 27.45 -40.38 -16.75
CA ASN A 4 28.12 -40.12 -18.01
C ASN A 4 28.12 -38.60 -18.30
N LYS A 5 29.12 -38.13 -19.02
CA LYS A 5 29.33 -36.70 -19.30
C LYS A 5 28.08 -36.04 -19.90
N ASN A 6 27.37 -36.75 -20.76
CA ASN A 6 26.18 -36.25 -21.43
C ASN A 6 24.97 -36.11 -20.48
N ARG A 7 24.77 -37.05 -19.54
CA ARG A 7 23.74 -36.90 -18.50
C ARG A 7 24.06 -35.73 -17.57
N ALA A 8 25.33 -35.51 -17.23
CA ALA A 8 25.72 -34.36 -16.42
C ALA A 8 25.41 -33.03 -17.13
N VAL A 9 25.66 -32.93 -18.43
CA VAL A 9 25.33 -31.74 -19.24
C VAL A 9 23.81 -31.53 -19.34
N VAL A 10 23.04 -32.59 -19.63
CA VAL A 10 21.57 -32.50 -19.74
C VAL A 10 20.94 -32.11 -18.41
N LEU A 11 21.41 -32.66 -17.29
CA LEU A 11 20.94 -32.29 -15.96
C LEU A 11 21.30 -30.84 -15.61
N GLY A 12 22.50 -30.38 -16.01
CA GLY A 12 22.89 -28.98 -15.83
C GLY A 12 21.98 -28.02 -16.58
N ILE A 13 21.69 -28.29 -17.85
CA ILE A 13 20.78 -27.46 -18.67
C ILE A 13 19.36 -27.46 -18.08
N ALA A 14 18.87 -28.62 -17.63
CA ALA A 14 17.55 -28.73 -17.01
C ALA A 14 17.45 -27.90 -15.72
N LEU A 15 18.50 -27.92 -14.88
CA LEU A 15 18.55 -27.12 -13.66
C LEU A 15 18.56 -25.61 -13.96
N VAL A 16 19.32 -25.18 -14.96
CA VAL A 16 19.35 -23.77 -15.40
C VAL A 16 17.97 -23.34 -15.92
N ALA A 17 17.33 -24.17 -16.75
CA ALA A 17 15.99 -23.90 -17.27
C ALA A 17 14.97 -23.76 -16.13
N ILE A 18 14.98 -24.68 -15.15
CA ILE A 18 14.11 -24.61 -13.98
C ILE A 18 14.36 -23.33 -13.18
N ALA A 19 15.63 -23.00 -12.89
CA ALA A 19 15.98 -21.79 -12.17
C ALA A 19 15.51 -20.52 -12.89
N THR A 20 15.65 -20.45 -14.22
CA THR A 20 15.17 -19.31 -15.01
C THR A 20 13.64 -19.20 -14.98
N VAL A 21 12.91 -20.32 -15.08
CA VAL A 21 11.45 -20.30 -15.01
C VAL A 21 10.98 -19.88 -13.61
N SER A 22 11.60 -20.39 -12.55
CA SER A 22 11.31 -19.96 -11.17
C SER A 22 11.60 -18.47 -10.94
N PHE A 23 12.69 -17.95 -11.49
CA PHE A 23 13.00 -16.52 -11.41
C PHE A 23 11.97 -15.65 -12.15
N LEU A 24 11.55 -16.07 -13.35
CA LEU A 24 10.55 -15.35 -14.14
C LEU A 24 9.16 -15.37 -13.48
N ILE A 25 8.73 -16.50 -12.91
CA ILE A 25 7.45 -16.60 -12.18
C ILE A 25 7.51 -15.80 -10.88
N SER A 26 8.62 -15.88 -10.13
CA SER A 26 8.78 -15.18 -8.85
C SER A 26 8.89 -13.65 -9.00
N TRP A 27 9.20 -13.14 -10.20
CA TRP A 27 9.23 -11.71 -10.50
C TRP A 27 7.88 -11.16 -10.99
N SER A 28 6.84 -11.99 -11.13
CA SER A 28 5.48 -11.53 -11.43
C SER A 28 4.79 -10.92 -10.19
N GLY A 29 5.32 -9.77 -9.79
CA GLY A 29 4.68 -8.65 -9.11
C GLY A 29 3.41 -8.89 -8.30
N ASN A 30 3.62 -9.19 -7.02
CA ASN A 30 2.95 -8.54 -5.90
C ASN A 30 1.42 -8.72 -5.84
N ASP A 31 0.99 -9.85 -5.28
CA ASP A 31 -0.34 -9.98 -4.65
C ASP A 31 -0.49 -8.89 -3.58
N ARG A 32 -1.04 -7.76 -3.99
CA ARG A 32 -1.50 -6.71 -3.10
C ARG A 32 -2.81 -7.22 -2.52
N ASN A 33 -2.70 -7.93 -1.40
CA ASN A 33 -3.82 -8.15 -0.50
C ASN A 33 -4.48 -6.78 -0.26
N ILE A 34 -5.60 -6.56 -0.94
CA ILE A 34 -6.45 -5.36 -0.85
C ILE A 34 -7.13 -5.25 0.52
N PHE A 35 -7.10 -6.32 1.29
CA PHE A 35 -7.51 -6.37 2.68
C PHE A 35 -6.25 -6.48 3.54
N ARG A 36 -5.68 -5.33 3.88
CA ARG A 36 -4.70 -5.27 4.96
C ARG A 36 -5.52 -5.35 6.24
N GLU A 37 -5.54 -6.52 6.88
CA GLU A 37 -6.07 -6.64 8.23
C GLU A 37 -5.20 -5.75 9.12
N LEU A 38 -5.81 -4.68 9.63
CA LEU A 38 -5.15 -3.73 10.51
C LEU A 38 -5.55 -4.13 11.92
N ASP A 39 -4.61 -4.72 12.66
CA ASP A 39 -4.81 -5.09 14.06
C ASP A 39 -5.01 -3.85 14.94
N GLU A 40 -4.44 -2.71 14.53
CA GLU A 40 -4.48 -1.43 15.21
C GLU A 40 -4.67 -0.29 14.19
N GLU A 41 -5.09 0.88 14.70
CA GLU A 41 -5.23 2.09 13.91
C GLU A 41 -3.89 2.47 13.23
N PRO A 42 -3.86 2.70 11.90
CA PRO A 42 -2.62 3.00 11.21
C PRO A 42 -2.18 4.44 11.45
N GLN A 43 -0.86 4.62 11.57
CA GLN A 43 -0.24 5.94 11.45
C GLN A 43 -0.11 6.31 9.97
N ILE A 44 -0.53 7.52 9.61
CA ILE A 44 -0.39 8.05 8.25
C ILE A 44 0.59 9.22 8.22
N THR A 45 1.17 9.44 7.04
CA THR A 45 2.09 10.55 6.78
C THR A 45 1.38 11.59 5.93
N ILE A 46 1.47 12.87 6.30
CA ILE A 46 0.76 13.97 5.65
C ILE A 46 1.75 15.07 5.29
N TYR A 47 1.64 15.55 4.06
CA TYR A 47 2.35 16.75 3.62
C TYR A 47 1.50 18.00 3.89
N VAL A 48 1.97 18.87 4.78
CA VAL A 48 1.32 20.15 5.12
C VAL A 48 1.87 21.23 4.20
N ASN A 49 1.12 21.55 3.14
CA ASN A 49 1.58 22.48 2.10
C ASN A 49 1.91 23.89 2.62
N GLU A 50 1.20 24.39 3.62
CA GLU A 50 1.47 25.72 4.17
C GLU A 50 2.83 25.82 4.87
N ARG A 51 3.28 24.72 5.46
CA ARG A 51 4.55 24.64 6.22
C ARG A 51 5.66 23.97 5.43
N GLN A 52 5.35 23.35 4.30
CA GLN A 52 6.26 22.49 3.52
C GLN A 52 6.87 21.36 4.38
N GLU A 53 6.07 20.82 5.31
CA GLU A 53 6.49 19.84 6.29
C GLU A 53 5.74 18.52 6.12
N ILE A 54 6.39 17.43 6.52
CA ILE A 54 5.78 16.12 6.61
C ILE A 54 5.55 15.80 8.09
N ILE A 55 4.29 15.53 8.43
CA ILE A 55 3.89 15.13 9.78
C ILE A 55 3.34 13.70 9.78
N LYS A 56 3.34 13.06 10.94
CA LYS A 56 2.72 11.76 11.18
C LYS A 56 1.66 11.88 12.25
N LEU A 57 0.51 11.26 12.02
CA LEU A 57 -0.60 11.22 12.96
C LEU A 57 -1.44 9.95 12.78
N PRO A 58 -2.23 9.57 13.81
CA PRO A 58 -3.26 8.55 13.66
C PRO A 58 -4.26 8.90 12.55
N LEU A 59 -4.77 7.88 11.86
CA LEU A 59 -5.74 8.05 10.79
C LEU A 59 -7.00 8.78 11.26
N GLU A 60 -7.55 8.42 12.42
CA GLU A 60 -8.79 8.99 12.95
C GLU A 60 -8.63 10.47 13.35
N GLU A 61 -7.45 10.87 13.82
CA GLU A 61 -7.13 12.28 14.06
C GLU A 61 -7.15 13.08 12.75
N TYR A 62 -6.61 12.51 11.67
CA TYR A 62 -6.68 13.11 10.35
C TYR A 62 -8.12 13.18 9.83
N ILE A 63 -8.89 12.10 9.95
CA ILE A 63 -10.29 12.06 9.51
C ILE A 63 -11.12 13.12 10.25
N ALA A 64 -10.91 13.30 11.56
CA ALA A 64 -11.57 14.35 12.32
C ALA A 64 -11.24 15.75 11.75
N GLY A 65 -9.98 16.00 11.41
CA GLY A 65 -9.54 17.24 10.76
C GLY A 65 -10.19 17.48 9.40
N VAL A 66 -10.26 16.44 8.56
CA VAL A 66 -10.93 16.50 7.24
C VAL A 66 -12.42 16.81 7.40
N VAL A 67 -13.12 16.09 8.29
CA VAL A 67 -14.54 16.32 8.54
C VAL A 67 -14.80 17.75 9.04
N ALA A 68 -13.96 18.25 9.94
CA ALA A 68 -14.06 19.62 10.45
C ALA A 68 -13.80 20.70 9.38
N GLY A 69 -12.94 20.41 8.39
CA GLY A 69 -12.66 21.33 7.28
C GLY A 69 -13.72 21.32 6.18
N GLU A 70 -14.38 20.19 5.95
CA GLU A 70 -15.30 19.99 4.82
C GLU A 70 -16.78 20.15 5.18
N MET A 71 -17.15 20.11 6.47
CA MET A 71 -18.54 20.16 6.92
C MET A 71 -18.81 21.39 7.80
N PHE A 72 -19.99 21.98 7.65
CA PHE A 72 -20.42 23.05 8.54
C PHE A 72 -20.76 22.50 9.94
N PRO A 73 -20.66 23.35 10.98
CA PRO A 73 -21.23 23.06 12.30
C PRO A 73 -22.75 22.79 12.20
N ASP A 74 -23.27 21.99 13.14
CA ASP A 74 -24.70 21.68 13.33
C ASP A 74 -25.39 20.86 12.24
N TRP A 75 -24.63 20.19 11.37
CA TRP A 75 -25.20 19.16 10.50
C TRP A 75 -25.66 17.94 11.31
N PRO A 76 -26.59 17.12 10.79
CA PRO A 76 -26.99 15.89 11.45
C PRO A 76 -25.79 14.97 11.73
N VAL A 77 -25.81 14.26 12.86
CA VAL A 77 -24.72 13.36 13.27
C VAL A 77 -24.45 12.27 12.22
N GLU A 78 -25.50 11.82 11.53
CA GLU A 78 -25.43 10.85 10.45
C GLU A 78 -24.68 11.40 9.23
N ALA A 79 -24.74 12.71 8.99
CA ALA A 79 -23.98 13.34 7.92
C ALA A 79 -22.47 13.35 8.25
N TYR A 80 -22.09 13.64 9.50
CA TYR A 80 -20.69 13.54 9.94
C TYR A 80 -20.19 12.10 9.85
N ALA A 81 -21.00 11.12 10.24
CA ALA A 81 -20.66 9.71 10.12
C ALA A 81 -20.45 9.30 8.65
N ALA A 82 -21.34 9.74 7.75
CA ALA A 82 -21.21 9.49 6.32
C ALA A 82 -19.93 10.10 5.75
N GLN A 83 -19.64 11.36 6.07
CA GLN A 83 -18.41 12.01 5.61
C GLN A 83 -17.16 11.34 6.16
N ALA A 84 -17.15 10.93 7.43
CA ALA A 84 -16.02 10.20 8.01
C ALA A 84 -15.74 8.88 7.29
N ILE A 85 -16.80 8.15 6.89
CA ILE A 85 -16.65 6.94 6.07
C ILE A 85 -16.04 7.29 4.71
N PHE A 86 -16.57 8.29 4.00
CA PHE A 86 -16.04 8.70 2.70
C PHE A 86 -14.58 9.17 2.77
N ALA A 87 -14.25 10.03 3.73
CA ALA A 87 -12.90 10.52 3.95
C ALA A 87 -11.93 9.36 4.23
N ARG A 88 -12.32 8.39 5.06
CA ARG A 88 -11.52 7.20 5.36
C ARG A 88 -11.31 6.33 4.12
N SER A 89 -12.38 6.02 3.39
CA SER A 89 -12.29 5.23 2.15
C SER A 89 -11.40 5.89 1.11
N PHE A 90 -11.58 7.19 0.88
CA PHE A 90 -10.73 7.95 -0.04
C PHE A 90 -9.27 7.94 0.40
N THR A 91 -9.00 8.17 1.68
CA THR A 91 -7.63 8.21 2.22
C THR A 91 -6.92 6.87 2.05
N MET A 92 -7.59 5.77 2.39
CA MET A 92 -7.03 4.43 2.24
C MET A 92 -6.77 4.07 0.78
N ASP A 93 -7.70 4.39 -0.13
CA ASP A 93 -7.49 4.20 -1.57
C ASP A 93 -6.34 5.08 -2.09
N PHE A 94 -6.27 6.34 -1.67
CA PHE A 94 -5.24 7.28 -2.08
C PHE A 94 -3.84 6.82 -1.65
N ILE A 95 -3.69 6.41 -0.40
CA ILE A 95 -2.42 5.86 0.13
C ILE A 95 -2.06 4.54 -0.58
N SER A 96 -3.04 3.68 -0.88
CA SER A 96 -2.80 2.43 -1.62
C SER A 96 -2.21 2.68 -3.02
N LYS A 97 -2.53 3.83 -3.61
CA LYS A 97 -2.03 4.30 -4.91
C LYS A 97 -0.76 5.14 -4.83
N ARG A 98 -0.03 5.06 -3.71
CA ARG A 98 1.20 5.83 -3.39
C ARG A 98 0.99 7.31 -3.07
N GLY A 99 -0.25 7.76 -2.87
CA GLY A 99 -0.56 9.12 -2.41
C GLY A 99 0.18 10.20 -3.19
N VAL A 100 0.97 11.02 -2.49
CA VAL A 100 1.81 12.07 -3.07
C VAL A 100 3.32 11.78 -2.93
N GLN A 101 3.69 10.52 -2.69
CA GLN A 101 5.08 10.12 -2.45
C GLN A 101 6.02 10.54 -3.57
N ASP A 102 5.57 10.40 -4.83
CA ASP A 102 6.37 10.74 -6.01
C ASP A 102 6.68 12.25 -6.10
N LYS A 103 5.89 13.10 -5.42
CA LYS A 103 6.04 14.57 -5.46
C LYS A 103 6.68 15.14 -4.19
N TYR A 104 6.27 14.65 -3.02
CA TYR A 104 6.65 15.23 -1.73
C TYR A 104 7.31 14.24 -0.78
N GLY A 105 7.39 12.95 -1.12
CA GLY A 105 7.94 11.91 -0.23
C GLY A 105 7.05 11.55 0.97
N ALA A 106 5.79 12.00 0.98
CA ALA A 106 4.76 11.68 1.98
C ALA A 106 3.85 10.56 1.51
#